data_AF-A0A3B9TNI6-F1
#
_entry.id   AF-A0A3B9TNI6-F1
#
_cell.length_a   1.000
_cell.length_b   1.000
_cell.length_c   1.000
_cell.angle_alpha   90.00
_cell.angle_beta   90.00
_cell.angle_gamma   90.00
#
_symmetry.space_group_name_H-M   'P 1'
#
loop_
_entity.id
_entity.type
_entity.pdbx_description
1 polymer ?
#
loop_
_entity_poly.entity_id
_entity_poly.type
_entity_poly.pdbx_seq_one_letter_code
_entity_poly.pdbx_strand_id
1 'polypeptide(L)' 'SILDEIRASEKAQGQDRIFVHGEKERMRRMESLEKGVPLDEKTWEEMVLYSQRFRLDLPVSTGGK' A
#
# COMPACT_ATOMS: atom_id res chain seq x y z
N SER A 1 -16.70 21.53 -10.03
CA SER A 1 -15.76 21.83 -8.91
C SER A 1 -14.45 22.32 -9.51
N ILE A 2 -13.63 23.12 -8.80
CA ILE A 2 -12.31 23.60 -9.30
C ILE A 2 -11.43 22.43 -9.80
N LEU A 3 -11.64 21.24 -9.25
CA LEU A 3 -10.95 20.01 -9.63
C LEU A 3 -11.33 19.46 -11.01
N ASP A 4 -12.51 19.79 -11.54
CA ASP A 4 -12.97 19.32 -12.85
C ASP A 4 -12.39 20.18 -13.99
N GLU A 5 -12.22 21.49 -13.75
CA GLU A 5 -11.61 22.42 -14.70
C GLU A 5 -10.11 22.15 -14.90
N ILE A 6 -9.39 21.79 -13.83
CA ILE A 6 -7.96 21.43 -13.90
C ILE A 6 -7.76 20.11 -14.67
N ARG A 7 -8.72 19.17 -14.61
CA ARG A 7 -8.66 17.93 -15.40
C ARG A 7 -8.94 18.13 -16.89
N ALA A 8 -9.57 19.25 -17.25
CA ALA A 8 -10.00 19.56 -18.62
C ALA A 8 -9.03 20.46 -19.39
N SER A 9 -8.01 21.04 -18.75
CA SER A 9 -7.03 21.90 -19.44
C SER A 9 -6.08 21.12 -20.35
N GLU A 10 -5.63 21.77 -21.43
CA GLU A 10 -4.79 21.20 -22.48
C GLU A 10 -3.52 20.53 -21.93
N LYS A 11 -3.34 19.25 -22.27
CA LYS A 11 -2.32 18.37 -21.69
C LYS A 11 -0.97 18.63 -22.36
N ALA A 12 0.08 18.79 -21.56
CA ALA A 12 1.45 18.77 -22.08
C ALA A 12 1.78 17.39 -22.70
N GLN A 13 2.34 17.42 -23.90
CA GLN A 13 2.63 16.26 -24.72
C GLN A 13 3.58 15.29 -23.99
N GLY A 14 3.17 14.03 -23.81
CA GLY A 14 4.03 12.93 -23.32
C GLY A 14 3.83 12.47 -21.87
N GLN A 15 2.81 12.96 -21.14
CA GLN A 15 2.48 12.48 -19.79
C GLN A 15 1.04 11.97 -19.75
N ASP A 16 0.88 10.65 -19.69
CA ASP A 16 -0.41 9.98 -19.91
C ASP A 16 -1.44 10.27 -18.81
N ARG A 17 -1.02 10.61 -17.58
CA ARG A 17 -1.91 10.99 -16.46
C ARG A 17 -1.18 11.88 -15.46
N ILE A 18 -1.77 13.02 -15.08
CA ILE A 18 -1.40 13.72 -13.84
C ILE A 18 -1.90 12.84 -12.69
N PHE A 19 -1.02 12.04 -12.10
CA PHE A 19 -1.36 11.35 -10.85
C PHE A 19 -1.54 12.41 -9.77
N VAL A 20 -2.78 12.57 -9.29
CA VAL A 20 -3.03 13.37 -8.10
C VAL A 20 -2.29 12.69 -6.95
N HIS A 21 -1.43 13.44 -6.26
CA HIS A 21 -0.61 12.95 -5.16
C HIS A 21 -1.49 12.17 -4.16
N GLY A 22 -1.19 10.89 -3.89
CA GLY A 22 -1.99 10.03 -3.00
C GLY A 22 -2.87 8.97 -3.69
N GLU A 23 -3.10 9.03 -5.00
CA GLU A 23 -3.96 8.05 -5.69
C GLU A 23 -3.36 6.63 -5.68
N LYS A 24 -2.04 6.52 -5.84
CA LYS A 24 -1.32 5.24 -5.82
C LYS A 24 -1.30 4.63 -4.42
N GLU A 25 -1.15 5.47 -3.40
CA GLU A 25 -1.17 5.10 -1.98
C GLU A 25 -2.56 4.58 -1.59
N ARG A 26 -3.63 5.24 -2.07
CA ARG A 26 -5.01 4.79 -1.87
C ARG A 26 -5.26 3.43 -2.52
N MET A 27 -4.77 3.21 -3.75
CA MET A 27 -4.87 1.91 -4.43
C MET A 27 -4.16 0.81 -3.66
N ARG A 28 -2.89 1.01 -3.29
CA ARG A 28 -2.13 0.03 -2.49
C ARG A 28 -2.76 -0.26 -1.13
N ARG A 29 -3.35 0.75 -0.49
CA ARG A 29 -4.08 0.57 0.77
C ARG A 29 -5.30 -0.32 0.60
N MET A 30 -6.10 -0.11 -0.45
CA MET A 30 -7.26 -0.97 -0.73
C MET A 30 -6.82 -2.40 -0.99
N GLU A 31 -5.79 -2.61 -1.80
CA GLU A 31 -5.23 -3.95 -2.06
C GLU A 31 -4.73 -4.62 -0.78
N SER A 32 -4.06 -3.86 0.11
CA SER A 32 -3.54 -4.40 1.37
C SER A 32 -4.65 -4.78 2.35
N LEU A 33 -5.78 -4.06 2.33
CA LEU A 33 -6.95 -4.39 3.15
C LEU A 33 -7.66 -5.66 2.65
N GLU A 34 -7.65 -5.89 1.34
CA GLU A 34 -8.30 -7.06 0.73
C GLU A 34 -7.42 -8.31 0.78
N LYS A 35 -6.14 -8.18 0.44
CA LYS A 35 -5.21 -9.31 0.21
C LYS A 35 -4.19 -9.50 1.34
N GLY A 36 -4.19 -8.61 2.33
CA GLY A 36 -3.14 -8.54 3.34
C GLY A 36 -1.94 -7.67 2.90
N VAL A 37 -1.09 -7.33 3.87
CA VAL A 37 0.10 -6.51 3.63
C VAL A 37 1.27 -7.43 3.24
N PRO A 38 1.86 -7.26 2.05
CA PRO A 38 3.04 -8.03 1.67
C PRO A 38 4.25 -7.55 2.48
N LEU A 39 4.97 -8.48 3.07
CA LEU A 39 6.27 -8.26 3.72
C LEU A 39 7.31 -9.13 3.01
N ASP A 40 8.53 -8.63 2.88
CA ASP A 40 9.64 -9.47 2.46
C ASP A 40 10.03 -10.45 3.59
N GLU A 41 10.70 -11.54 3.19
CA GLU A 41 11.07 -12.63 4.09
C GLU A 41 11.95 -12.15 5.24
N LYS A 42 12.94 -11.29 4.96
CA LYS A 42 13.85 -10.77 6.00
C LYS A 42 13.10 -9.89 7.00
N THR A 43 12.21 -9.02 6.54
CA THR A 43 11.38 -8.21 7.44
C THR A 43 10.51 -9.10 8.35
N TRP A 44 9.95 -10.19 7.82
CA TRP A 44 9.19 -11.13 8.64
C TRP A 44 10.06 -11.86 9.67
N GLU A 45 11.25 -12.31 9.29
CA GLU A 45 12.22 -12.91 10.22
C GLU A 45 12.59 -11.97 11.38
N GLU A 46 12.82 -10.69 11.09
CA GLU A 46 13.08 -9.67 12.11
C GLU A 46 11.89 -9.50 13.07
N MET A 47 10.65 -9.51 12.56
CA MET A 47 9.45 -9.47 13.40
C MET A 47 9.35 -10.69 14.34
N VAL A 48 9.64 -11.89 13.84
CA VAL A 48 9.67 -13.12 14.65
C VAL A 48 10.73 -13.01 15.75
N LEU A 49 11.93 -12.53 15.42
CA LEU A 49 13.01 -12.32 16.38
C LEU A 49 12.60 -11.36 17.50
N TYR A 50 11.95 -10.23 17.16
CA TYR A 50 11.45 -9.30 18.17
C TYR A 50 10.35 -9.92 19.02
N SER A 51 9.46 -10.70 18.43
CA SER A 51 8.41 -11.41 19.16
C SER A 51 8.99 -12.32 20.25
N GLN A 52 10.03 -13.09 19.91
CA GLN A 52 10.72 -13.96 20.86
C GLN A 52 11.44 -13.17 21.96
N ARG A 53 12.14 -12.09 21.58
CA ARG A 53 12.87 -11.23 22.50
C ARG A 53 11.97 -10.58 23.53
N PHE A 54 10.82 -10.08 23.09
CA PHE A 54 9.89 -9.32 23.93
C PHE A 54 8.72 -10.16 24.45
N ARG A 55 8.69 -11.46 24.12
CA ARG A 55 7.60 -12.39 24.47
C ARG A 55 6.24 -11.85 24.05
N LEU A 56 6.17 -11.39 22.82
CA LEU A 56 4.92 -10.96 22.18
C LEU A 56 4.34 -12.12 21.39
N ASP A 57 3.02 -12.17 21.33
CA ASP A 57 2.32 -13.10 20.47
C ASP A 57 2.32 -12.58 19.03
N LEU A 58 2.71 -13.43 18.09
CA LEU A 58 2.53 -13.13 16.67
C LEU A 58 1.07 -13.31 16.29
N PRO A 59 0.54 -12.49 15.37
CA PRO A 59 -0.78 -12.71 14.83
C PRO A 59 -0.85 -14.09 14.17
N VAL A 60 -1.95 -14.81 14.44
CA VAL A 60 -2.21 -16.09 13.79
C VAL A 60 -2.45 -15.81 12.30
N SER A 61 -1.66 -16.43 11.42
CA SER A 61 -1.86 -16.28 9.97
C SER A 61 -3.20 -16.92 9.58
N THR A 62 -4.25 -16.10 9.48
CA THR A 62 -5.51 -16.47 8.82
C THR A 62 -5.42 -16.09 7.35
N GLY A 63 -4.69 -16.88 6.58
CA GLY A 63 -4.67 -16.86 5.11
C GLY A 63 -3.99 -18.15 4.68
N GLY A 64 -4.70 -19.17 4.20
CA GLY A 64 -5.61 -19.20 3.05
C GLY A 64 -5.05 -20.34 2.20
N LYS A 65 -5.78 -21.46 2.11
CA LYS A 65 -5.37 -22.59 1.26
C LYS A 65 -5.25 -22.16 -0.20
#